data_AF-A0A7S3N5X1-F1
#
_entry.id   AF-A0A7S3N5X1-F1
#
_cell.length_a   1.000
_cell.length_b   1.000
_cell.length_c   1.000
_cell.angle_alpha   90.00
_cell.angle_beta   90.00
_cell.angle_gamma   90.00
#
_symmetry.space_group_name_H-M   'P 1'
#
loop_
_entity.id
_entity.type
_entity.pdbx_description
1 polymer ?
#
loop_
_entity_poly.entity_id
_entity_poly.type
_entity_poly.pdbx_seq_one_letter_code
_entity_poly.pdbx_strand_id
1 'polypeptide(L)'
;NYLMPSGPYGVGHKITRARGETSPYVVVYYPIDRETYDKNVKKSGCSFMLSGDKDVEGFSKIFKAPLFIFGTMKAYKLMSLQNAKLHSDFVDGEKKLTPVVLSHGLIGNSTFYATIAYFLASYGCIVYAPTHTDKSANYFKDITKTPPEDVFYDDYNKDR
;
A
#
# COMPACT_ATOMS: atom_id res chain seq x y z
N ASN A 1 10.18 -11.77 -12.72
CA ASN A 1 10.84 -11.96 -11.41
C ASN A 1 10.15 -11.07 -10.39
N TYR A 2 9.33 -11.66 -9.52
CA TYR A 2 8.73 -10.95 -8.39
C TYR A 2 9.68 -11.06 -7.20
N LEU A 3 9.94 -9.95 -6.50
CA LEU A 3 10.65 -10.00 -5.22
C LEU A 3 9.69 -10.57 -4.18
N MET A 4 9.76 -11.90 -4.02
CA MET A 4 8.98 -12.65 -3.06
C MET A 4 9.55 -12.46 -1.64
N PRO A 5 8.72 -12.52 -0.59
CA PRO A 5 9.21 -12.47 0.78
C PRO A 5 10.12 -13.66 1.09
N SER A 6 11.35 -13.38 1.51
CA SER A 6 12.38 -14.41 1.75
C SER A 6 12.45 -14.91 3.19
N GLY A 7 11.82 -14.22 4.14
CA GLY A 7 11.82 -14.61 5.54
C GLY A 7 10.97 -15.86 5.86
N PRO A 8 10.98 -16.31 7.12
CA PRO A 8 10.27 -17.52 7.54
C PRO A 8 8.74 -17.40 7.45
N TYR A 9 8.19 -16.18 7.47
CA TYR A 9 6.75 -15.95 7.45
C TYR A 9 6.23 -15.66 6.04
N GLY A 10 4.96 -15.99 5.79
CA GLY A 10 4.21 -15.41 4.68
C GLY A 10 3.87 -13.94 4.97
N VAL A 11 3.38 -13.21 3.97
CA VAL A 11 2.96 -11.80 4.15
C VAL A 11 1.48 -11.62 3.88
N GLY A 12 0.77 -11.13 4.90
CA GLY A 12 -0.59 -10.61 4.80
C GLY A 12 -0.59 -9.10 4.68
N HIS A 13 -1.70 -8.54 4.21
CA HIS A 13 -1.93 -7.10 4.31
C HIS A 13 -3.38 -6.79 4.69
N LYS A 14 -3.58 -5.61 5.28
CA LYS A 14 -4.89 -5.02 5.53
C LYS A 14 -4.88 -3.57 5.10
N ILE A 15 -5.92 -3.15 4.40
CA ILE A 15 -6.15 -1.75 4.07
C ILE A 15 -7.05 -1.18 5.14
N THR A 16 -6.63 -0.11 5.78
CA THR A 16 -7.41 0.62 6.79
C THR A 16 -7.31 2.11 6.53
N ARG A 17 -8.13 2.89 7.22
CA ARG A 17 -7.91 4.33 7.36
C ARG A 17 -7.42 4.63 8.77
N ALA A 18 -6.49 5.55 8.89
CA ALA A 18 -6.17 6.12 10.18
C ALA A 18 -7.39 6.92 10.70
N ARG A 19 -7.54 7.01 12.01
CA ARG A 19 -8.53 7.91 12.63
C ARG A 19 -7.94 9.32 12.66
N GLY A 20 -8.78 10.33 12.45
CA GLY A 20 -8.39 11.74 12.54
C GLY A 20 -8.88 12.55 11.35
N GLU A 21 -8.64 13.85 11.38
CA GLU A 21 -9.18 14.79 10.41
C GLU A 21 -8.80 14.40 8.98
N THR A 22 -7.54 14.09 8.71
CA THR A 22 -7.08 13.75 7.35
C THR A 22 -7.34 12.30 6.94
N SER A 23 -7.57 11.40 7.91
CA SER A 23 -7.89 9.96 7.74
C SER A 23 -7.19 9.28 6.54
N PRO A 24 -5.84 9.30 6.47
CA PRO A 24 -5.10 8.71 5.37
C PRO A 24 -5.40 7.21 5.22
N TYR A 25 -5.35 6.72 3.98
CA TYR A 25 -5.27 5.29 3.72
C TYR A 25 -3.96 4.75 4.25
N VAL A 26 -4.01 3.61 4.94
CA VAL A 26 -2.83 2.90 5.43
C VAL A 26 -2.91 1.46 5.00
N VAL A 27 -1.87 0.98 4.34
CA VAL A 27 -1.68 -0.45 4.11
C VAL A 27 -0.80 -0.99 5.24
N VAL A 28 -1.33 -1.95 5.96
CA VAL A 28 -0.63 -2.63 7.06
C VAL A 28 -0.17 -3.99 6.56
N TYR A 29 1.13 -4.22 6.48
CA TYR A 29 1.71 -5.51 6.12
C TYR A 29 2.18 -6.23 7.39
N TYR A 30 1.95 -7.54 7.48
CA TYR A 30 2.21 -8.31 8.69
C TYR A 30 2.49 -9.79 8.40
N PRO A 31 3.18 -10.50 9.31
CA PRO A 31 3.51 -11.91 9.15
C PRO A 31 2.26 -12.79 9.24
N ILE A 32 2.18 -13.76 8.33
CA ILE A 32 1.15 -14.80 8.32
C ILE A 32 1.79 -16.18 8.17
N ASP A 33 0.98 -17.23 8.30
CA ASP A 33 1.43 -18.59 8.03
C ASP A 33 1.99 -18.74 6.61
N ARG A 34 3.18 -19.34 6.51
CA ARG A 34 3.95 -19.47 5.26
C ARG A 34 3.27 -20.43 4.28
N GLU A 35 2.77 -21.55 4.78
CA GLU A 35 2.09 -22.55 3.95
C GLU A 35 0.80 -21.96 3.33
N THR A 36 0.04 -21.23 4.14
CA THR A 36 -1.15 -20.48 3.70
C THR A 36 -0.79 -19.46 2.63
N TYR A 37 0.29 -18.71 2.82
CA TYR A 37 0.79 -17.75 1.84
C TYR A 37 1.14 -18.41 0.50
N ASP A 38 1.98 -19.45 0.51
CA ASP A 38 2.49 -20.09 -0.70
C ASP A 38 1.37 -20.70 -1.56
N LYS A 39 0.33 -21.26 -0.93
CA LYS A 39 -0.85 -21.82 -1.61
C LYS A 39 -1.72 -20.77 -2.32
N ASN A 40 -1.72 -19.53 -1.83
CA ASN A 40 -2.75 -18.54 -2.18
C ASN A 40 -2.21 -17.26 -2.81
N VAL A 41 -0.92 -16.90 -2.65
CA VAL A 41 -0.42 -15.58 -3.07
C VAL A 41 -0.59 -15.31 -4.56
N LYS A 42 -0.39 -16.32 -5.41
CA LYS A 42 -0.59 -16.20 -6.87
C LYS A 42 -2.05 -15.93 -7.25
N LYS A 43 -2.99 -16.24 -6.35
CA LYS A 43 -4.43 -15.96 -6.49
C LYS A 43 -4.81 -14.63 -5.83
N SER A 44 -3.86 -13.91 -5.22
CA SER A 44 -4.13 -12.61 -4.62
C SER A 44 -4.57 -11.63 -5.70
N GLY A 45 -5.82 -11.16 -5.58
CA GLY A 45 -6.42 -10.25 -6.55
C GLY A 45 -6.08 -8.77 -6.32
N CYS A 46 -5.41 -8.44 -5.21
CA CYS A 46 -5.26 -7.06 -4.77
C CYS A 46 -4.33 -6.27 -5.73
N SER A 47 -4.87 -5.18 -6.27
CA SER A 47 -4.16 -4.30 -7.21
C SER A 47 -3.01 -3.59 -6.50
N PHE A 48 -1.88 -3.41 -7.19
CA PHE A 48 -0.83 -2.49 -6.73
C PHE A 48 -1.32 -1.04 -6.74
N MET A 49 -2.19 -0.70 -7.69
CA MET A 49 -2.91 0.58 -7.75
C MET A 49 -4.21 0.47 -6.96
N LEU A 50 -4.17 0.81 -5.67
CA LEU A 50 -5.30 0.63 -4.76
C LEU A 50 -6.53 1.47 -5.13
N SER A 51 -6.30 2.65 -5.73
CA SER A 51 -7.36 3.54 -6.22
C SER A 51 -7.64 3.35 -7.71
N GLY A 52 -7.07 2.30 -8.31
CA GLY A 52 -7.33 1.90 -9.71
C GLY A 52 -6.99 3.00 -10.71
N ASP A 53 -8.00 3.43 -11.47
CA ASP A 53 -7.82 4.42 -12.54
C ASP A 53 -7.38 5.80 -12.02
N LYS A 54 -7.68 6.13 -10.75
CA LYS A 54 -7.26 7.40 -10.15
C LYS A 54 -5.75 7.46 -9.90
N ASP A 55 -5.13 6.35 -9.51
CA ASP A 55 -3.67 6.30 -9.40
C ASP A 55 -3.00 6.50 -10.77
N VAL A 56 -3.57 5.87 -11.81
CA VAL A 56 -3.11 5.99 -13.20
C VAL A 56 -3.30 7.41 -13.74
N GLU A 57 -4.44 8.04 -13.43
CA GLU A 57 -4.71 9.45 -13.73
C GLU A 57 -3.69 10.38 -13.07
N GLY A 58 -3.34 10.11 -11.80
CA GLY A 58 -2.28 10.85 -11.10
C GLY A 58 -0.94 10.81 -11.85
N PHE A 59 -0.49 9.62 -12.25
CA PHE A 59 0.75 9.51 -13.05
C PHE A 59 0.66 10.20 -14.40
N SER A 60 -0.48 10.08 -15.10
CA SER A 60 -0.70 10.77 -16.37
C SER A 60 -0.58 12.29 -16.24
N LYS A 61 -1.13 12.88 -15.17
CA LYS A 61 -1.02 14.32 -14.87
C LYS A 61 0.42 14.73 -14.56
N ILE A 62 1.08 14.00 -13.65
CA ILE A 62 2.47 14.27 -13.22
C ILE A 62 3.44 14.27 -14.41
N PHE A 63 3.35 13.25 -15.26
CA PHE A 63 4.27 13.07 -16.39
C PHE A 63 3.79 13.72 -17.69
N LYS A 64 2.62 14.38 -17.68
CA LYS A 64 1.99 15.01 -18.85
C LYS A 64 1.91 14.06 -20.05
N ALA A 65 1.57 12.80 -19.78
CA ALA A 65 1.57 11.71 -20.75
C ALA A 65 0.19 11.06 -20.83
N PRO A 66 -0.25 10.56 -21.99
CA PRO A 66 -1.56 9.89 -22.13
C PRO A 66 -1.76 8.71 -21.16
N LEU A 67 -2.99 8.55 -20.64
CA LEU A 67 -3.36 7.50 -19.68
C LEU A 67 -2.94 6.09 -20.09
N PHE A 68 -3.01 5.76 -21.39
CA PHE A 68 -2.72 4.41 -21.87
C PHE A 68 -1.27 3.98 -21.63
N ILE A 69 -0.32 4.91 -21.53
CA ILE A 69 1.09 4.62 -21.22
C ILE A 69 1.21 4.01 -19.82
N PHE A 70 0.42 4.49 -18.87
CA PHE A 70 0.39 4.02 -17.49
C PHE A 70 -0.63 2.90 -17.24
N GLY A 71 -1.45 2.56 -18.24
CA GLY A 71 -2.49 1.53 -18.12
C GLY A 71 -1.96 0.15 -17.75
N THR A 72 -0.73 -0.18 -18.17
CA THR A 72 -0.04 -1.44 -17.82
C THR A 72 0.23 -1.56 -16.33
N MET A 73 0.31 -0.45 -15.58
CA MET A 73 0.56 -0.47 -14.14
C MET A 73 -0.57 -1.16 -13.36
N LYS A 74 -1.79 -1.21 -13.91
CA LYS A 74 -2.95 -1.89 -13.29
C LYS A 74 -2.82 -3.41 -13.28
N ALA A 75 -1.93 -3.97 -14.11
CA ALA A 75 -1.68 -5.41 -14.13
C ALA A 75 -0.85 -5.87 -12.93
N TYR A 76 -0.10 -4.98 -12.27
CA TYR A 76 0.68 -5.34 -11.10
C TYR A 76 -0.22 -5.62 -9.90
N LYS A 77 0.06 -6.73 -9.22
CA LYS A 77 -0.65 -7.19 -8.03
C LYS A 77 0.27 -7.16 -6.82
N LEU A 78 -0.31 -6.94 -5.65
CA LEU A 78 0.41 -7.05 -4.38
C LEU A 78 0.70 -8.53 -4.10
N MET A 79 1.97 -8.86 -3.83
CA MET A 79 2.42 -10.22 -3.50
C MET A 79 2.19 -10.53 -2.01
N SER A 80 0.97 -10.29 -1.54
CA SER A 80 0.52 -10.50 -0.14
C SER A 80 -0.96 -10.89 -0.09
N LEU A 81 -1.39 -11.54 0.99
CA LEU A 81 -2.78 -11.98 1.17
C LEU A 81 -3.60 -10.93 1.94
N GLN A 82 -4.65 -10.42 1.30
CA GLN A 82 -5.53 -9.44 1.94
C GLN A 82 -6.33 -10.08 3.08
N ASN A 83 -6.36 -9.43 4.24
CA ASN A 83 -7.11 -9.84 5.43
C ASN A 83 -6.81 -11.26 5.95
N ALA A 84 -5.62 -11.79 5.66
CA ALA A 84 -5.19 -13.08 6.22
C ALA A 84 -5.00 -12.99 7.74
N LYS A 85 -5.11 -14.12 8.44
CA LYS A 85 -4.90 -14.18 9.89
C LYS A 85 -3.42 -13.92 10.23
N LEU A 86 -3.16 -13.09 11.23
CA LEU A 86 -1.82 -12.90 11.81
C LEU A 86 -1.25 -14.26 12.26
N HIS A 87 0.04 -14.48 12.04
CA HIS A 87 0.70 -15.72 12.47
C HIS A 87 0.56 -15.93 13.99
N SER A 88 0.37 -17.18 14.43
CA SER A 88 0.12 -17.55 15.83
C SER A 88 1.21 -17.08 16.80
N ASP A 89 2.48 -17.15 16.38
CA ASP A 89 3.65 -16.59 17.09
C ASP A 89 3.43 -15.20 17.72
N PHE A 90 2.59 -14.36 17.11
CA PHE A 90 2.39 -12.97 17.51
C PHE A 90 1.02 -12.71 18.15
N VAL A 91 0.18 -13.73 18.31
CA VAL A 91 -1.18 -13.59 18.87
C VAL A 91 -1.14 -13.59 20.39
N ASP A 92 -0.39 -14.52 20.99
CA ASP A 92 -0.37 -14.72 22.44
C ASP A 92 0.70 -13.86 23.14
N GLY A 93 1.44 -13.05 22.38
CA GLY A 93 2.45 -12.13 22.90
C GLY A 93 3.81 -12.76 23.22
N GLU A 94 4.00 -14.06 22.95
CA GLU A 94 5.29 -14.74 23.12
C GLU A 94 6.39 -14.12 22.25
N LYS A 95 6.08 -13.84 20.97
CA LYS A 95 6.93 -13.00 20.11
C LYS A 95 6.31 -11.62 19.94
N LYS A 96 7.15 -10.59 20.04
CA LYS A 96 6.76 -9.20 19.80
C LYS A 96 6.90 -8.87 18.32
N LEU A 97 5.88 -8.22 17.75
CA LEU A 97 5.99 -7.58 16.44
C LEU A 97 6.80 -6.30 16.56
N THR A 98 7.76 -6.10 15.66
CA THR A 98 8.47 -4.82 15.55
C THR A 98 7.67 -3.87 14.64
N PRO A 99 7.16 -2.74 15.15
CA PRO A 99 6.44 -1.79 14.32
C PRO A 99 7.41 -0.98 13.45
N VAL A 100 7.05 -0.82 12.18
CA VAL A 100 7.76 0.02 11.21
C VAL A 100 6.74 0.94 10.53
N VAL A 101 7.05 2.23 10.44
CA VAL A 101 6.26 3.18 9.64
C VAL A 101 7.05 3.50 8.38
N LEU A 102 6.46 3.23 7.22
CA LEU A 102 7.08 3.38 5.92
C LEU A 102 6.43 4.54 5.16
N SER A 103 7.09 5.70 5.18
CA SER A 103 6.67 6.88 4.45
C SER A 103 7.06 6.77 2.98
N HIS A 104 6.17 7.18 2.07
CA HIS A 104 6.50 7.22 0.65
C HIS A 104 7.23 8.51 0.27
N GLY A 105 7.99 8.47 -0.83
CA GLY A 105 8.56 9.68 -1.43
C GLY A 105 7.51 10.53 -2.16
N LEU A 106 7.97 11.63 -2.77
CA LEU A 106 7.16 12.44 -3.68
C LEU A 106 6.51 11.56 -4.76
N ILE A 107 5.28 11.89 -5.18
CA ILE A 107 4.46 11.17 -6.17
C ILE A 107 4.18 9.70 -5.83
N GLY A 108 4.51 9.24 -4.63
CA GLY A 108 4.27 7.89 -4.17
C GLY A 108 2.89 7.70 -3.53
N ASN A 109 2.66 6.48 -3.04
CA ASN A 109 1.52 6.13 -2.20
C ASN A 109 1.89 4.94 -1.29
N SER A 110 0.92 4.45 -0.52
CA SER A 110 1.08 3.34 0.43
C SER A 110 1.54 1.99 -0.14
N THR A 111 1.52 1.78 -1.46
CA THR A 111 1.97 0.52 -2.08
C THR A 111 3.31 0.63 -2.80
N PHE A 112 3.84 1.84 -3.01
CA PHE A 112 5.06 2.04 -3.79
C PHE A 112 6.29 1.31 -3.25
N TYR A 113 6.39 1.18 -1.93
CA TYR A 113 7.44 0.43 -1.26
C TYR A 113 6.98 -0.93 -0.71
N ALA A 114 5.96 -1.54 -1.33
CA ALA A 114 5.41 -2.81 -0.89
C ALA A 114 6.47 -3.92 -0.82
N THR A 115 7.45 -3.95 -1.72
CA THR A 115 8.56 -4.92 -1.67
C THR A 115 9.39 -4.82 -0.39
N ILE A 116 9.70 -3.59 0.06
CA ILE A 116 10.41 -3.37 1.33
C ILE A 116 9.52 -3.84 2.50
N ALA A 117 8.23 -3.51 2.45
CA ALA A 117 7.28 -3.94 3.46
C ALA A 117 7.15 -5.46 3.52
N TYR A 118 7.16 -6.17 2.38
CA TYR A 118 7.13 -7.62 2.32
C TYR A 118 8.36 -8.24 2.96
N PHE A 119 9.53 -7.71 2.64
CA PHE A 119 10.78 -8.18 3.22
C PHE A 119 10.72 -8.06 4.74
N LEU A 120 10.44 -6.87 5.27
CA LEU A 120 10.36 -6.62 6.71
C LEU A 120 9.28 -7.48 7.39
N ALA A 121 8.07 -7.56 6.82
CA ALA A 121 6.98 -8.36 7.37
C ALA A 121 7.31 -9.84 7.41
N SER A 122 8.03 -10.37 6.41
CA SER A 122 8.44 -11.78 6.37
C SER A 122 9.46 -12.16 7.46
N TYR A 123 10.09 -11.19 8.11
CA TYR A 123 10.99 -11.37 9.27
C TYR A 123 10.36 -10.96 10.60
N GLY A 124 9.04 -10.79 10.67
CA GLY A 124 8.33 -10.53 11.93
C GLY A 124 8.12 -9.06 12.28
N CYS A 125 8.20 -8.16 11.30
CA CYS A 125 7.77 -6.76 11.47
C CYS A 125 6.28 -6.59 11.14
N ILE A 126 5.64 -5.58 11.74
CA ILE A 126 4.37 -5.03 11.25
C ILE A 126 4.65 -3.66 10.63
N VAL A 127 4.34 -3.52 9.35
CA VAL A 127 4.71 -2.34 8.55
C VAL A 127 3.46 -1.54 8.21
N TYR A 128 3.41 -0.29 8.66
CA TYR A 128 2.36 0.67 8.35
C TYR A 128 2.84 1.60 7.24
N ALA A 129 2.23 1.51 6.06
CA ALA A 129 2.52 2.38 4.93
C ALA A 129 1.34 3.33 4.68
N PRO A 130 1.36 4.57 5.21
CA PRO A 130 0.32 5.55 4.93
C PRO A 130 0.47 6.16 3.53
N THR A 131 -0.64 6.46 2.87
CA THR A 131 -0.70 7.45 1.79
C THR A 131 -0.86 8.83 2.43
N HIS A 132 0.10 9.72 2.22
CA HIS A 132 0.05 11.07 2.76
C HIS A 132 -1.07 11.89 2.12
N THR A 133 -1.60 12.86 2.87
CA THR A 133 -2.67 13.78 2.46
C THR A 133 -2.20 15.23 2.37
N ASP A 134 -0.88 15.44 2.39
CA ASP A 134 -0.17 16.72 2.32
C ASP A 134 0.09 17.17 0.86
N LYS A 135 -0.64 16.59 -0.10
CA LYS A 135 -0.45 16.78 -1.56
C LYS A 135 0.88 16.27 -2.10
N SER A 136 1.63 15.45 -1.36
CA SER A 136 2.83 14.78 -1.89
C SER A 136 2.54 13.48 -2.64
N ALA A 137 1.38 12.85 -2.40
CA ALA A 137 0.98 11.61 -3.06
C ALA A 137 0.53 11.84 -4.51
N ASN A 138 0.66 10.82 -5.37
CA ASN A 138 0.14 10.89 -6.75
C ASN A 138 -1.38 11.16 -6.78
N TYR A 139 -2.09 10.55 -5.86
CA TYR A 139 -3.53 10.65 -5.68
C TYR A 139 -3.91 10.34 -4.23
N PHE A 140 -4.86 11.08 -3.69
CA PHE A 140 -5.63 10.64 -2.53
C PHE A 140 -7.04 11.24 -2.58
N LYS A 141 -7.97 10.61 -1.85
CA LYS A 141 -9.31 11.13 -1.66
C LYS A 141 -9.40 11.91 -0.36
N ASP A 142 -9.57 13.22 -0.45
CA ASP A 142 -9.78 14.11 0.70
C ASP A 142 -11.22 13.94 1.21
N ILE A 143 -11.36 13.27 2.34
CA ILE A 143 -12.65 13.02 2.96
C ILE A 143 -13.10 14.14 3.91
N THR A 144 -12.27 15.16 4.11
CA THR A 144 -12.64 16.33 4.93
C THR A 144 -13.60 17.26 4.20
N LYS A 145 -13.65 17.16 2.87
CA LYS A 145 -14.55 17.93 1.99
C LYS A 145 -15.91 17.27 1.89
N THR A 146 -16.94 18.09 1.68
CA THR A 146 -18.31 17.64 1.39
C THR A 146 -18.78 18.27 0.07
N PRO A 147 -18.85 17.49 -1.04
CA PRO A 147 -18.53 16.05 -1.13
C PRO A 147 -17.02 15.77 -1.00
N PRO A 148 -16.60 14.54 -0.67
CA PRO A 148 -15.20 14.14 -0.70
C PRO A 148 -14.56 14.41 -2.06
N GLU A 149 -13.34 14.92 -2.05
CA GLU A 149 -12.66 15.44 -3.24
C GLU A 149 -11.51 14.53 -3.67
N ASP A 150 -11.32 14.36 -4.98
CA ASP A 150 -10.15 13.71 -5.54
C ASP A 150 -9.01 14.73 -5.63
N VAL A 151 -7.89 14.48 -4.95
CA VAL A 151 -6.72 15.37 -4.93
C VAL A 151 -5.55 14.70 -5.64
N PHE A 152 -4.97 15.39 -6.61
CA PHE A 152 -3.79 14.93 -7.33
C PHE A 152 -2.56 15.80 -7.00
N TYR A 153 -1.37 15.23 -7.15
CA TYR A 153 -0.11 15.94 -6.87
C TYR A 153 -0.01 17.33 -7.56
N ASP A 154 -0.41 17.41 -8.84
CA ASP A 154 -0.24 18.60 -9.67
C ASP A 154 -1.23 19.75 -9.35
N ASP A 155 -2.27 19.48 -8.54
CA ASP A 155 -3.22 20.52 -8.14
C ASP A 155 -2.60 21.56 -7.19
N TYR A 156 -1.40 21.30 -6.65
CA TYR A 156 -0.69 22.25 -5.78
C TYR A 156 0.29 23.17 -6.52
N ASN A 157 0.80 22.77 -7.68
CA ASN A 157 1.83 23.53 -8.40
C ASN A 157 1.25 24.65 -9.29
N LYS A 158 -0.07 24.76 -9.40
CA LYS A 158 -0.72 25.84 -10.16
C LYS A 158 -0.84 27.15 -9.37
N ASP A 159 -0.73 27.07 -8.05
CA ASP A 159 -0.89 28.21 -7.13
C ASP A 159 0.46 28.73 -6.57
N ARG A 160 1.59 28.24 -7.10
CA ARG A 160 2.96 28.72 -6.81
C ARG A 160 3.63 29.24 -8.07
#